data_AF-A0A6J7IWG9-F1
#
_entry.id   AF-A0A6J7IWG9-F1
#
_cell.length_a   1.000
_cell.length_b   1.000
_cell.length_c   1.000
_cell.angle_alpha   90.00
_cell.angle_beta   90.00
_cell.angle_gamma   90.00
#
_symmetry.space_group_name_H-M   'P 1'
#
loop_
_entity.id
_entity.type
_entity.pdbx_description
1 polymer ?
#
loop_
_entity_poly.entity_id
_entity_poly.type
_entity_poly.pdbx_seq_one_letter_code
_entity_poly.pdbx_strand_id
1 'polypeptide(L)'
;MRRFFLLLITSSLVATCLLTIASTAAVGDDAATVSPSPDVTTQADPQSKTQSDTFAIGEIGPAGGVVFYVNKKGFKCGEKFTSTGSPTGGLCHYLEVAPNGWNTGIDPRKLWAVKSKQSKDVAGVAGGGPEVRITPESTRIVNSSSEIGLGYKNSIAIVKQGNDTTTAAGASRAYQGGSMSDWYLPTLTELNQLCKWARGVPWKSDATVCAGGKLNSPTYGAGSIGLIETGYFSSSERLAKTVWHQFFSDFTRQWFEYKASSEYIRPIRAF
;
A
#
# COMPACT_ATOMS: atom_id res chain seq x y z
N MET A 1 41.69 54.46 30.95
CA MET A 1 42.68 53.66 31.71
C MET A 1 42.09 52.28 31.98
N ARG A 2 42.82 51.20 31.62
CA ARG A 2 42.79 49.82 32.21
C ARG A 2 41.40 49.15 32.42
N ARG A 3 41.09 47.93 31.97
CA ARG A 3 41.89 46.75 31.60
C ARG A 3 41.01 45.73 30.87
N PHE A 4 41.67 44.99 29.97
CA PHE A 4 41.37 43.66 29.45
C PHE A 4 40.61 42.72 30.41
N PHE A 5 39.69 41.92 29.87
CA PHE A 5 39.76 40.45 29.96
C PHE A 5 39.03 39.79 28.79
N LEU A 6 39.76 38.90 28.12
CA LEU A 6 39.41 38.11 26.94
C LEU A 6 39.03 36.71 27.44
N LEU A 7 37.93 36.12 26.95
CA LEU A 7 37.71 34.68 27.06
C LEU A 7 37.10 34.14 25.76
N LEU A 8 37.95 33.53 24.94
CA LEU A 8 37.56 32.69 23.81
C LEU A 8 37.07 31.34 24.33
N ILE A 9 35.97 30.84 23.78
CA ILE A 9 35.71 29.39 23.70
C ILE A 9 35.19 29.10 22.29
N THR A 10 36.05 28.54 21.45
CA THR A 10 35.69 27.82 20.23
C THR A 10 36.02 26.35 20.45
N SER A 11 35.10 25.46 20.13
CA SER A 11 35.47 24.09 19.75
C SER A 11 34.40 23.48 18.87
N SER A 12 34.74 23.32 17.59
CA SER A 12 34.06 22.50 16.60
C SER A 12 34.71 21.12 16.64
N LEU A 13 33.91 20.05 16.80
CA LEU A 13 34.39 18.67 16.71
C LEU A 13 33.95 18.09 15.36
N VAL A 14 34.89 17.94 14.44
CA VAL A 14 34.75 17.16 13.21
C VAL A 14 35.48 15.84 13.46
N ALA A 15 34.75 14.73 13.48
CA ALA A 15 35.32 13.40 13.61
C ALA A 15 35.53 12.80 12.21
N THR A 16 36.78 12.81 11.75
CA THR A 16 37.23 12.10 10.55
C THR A 16 37.80 10.76 10.99
N CYS A 17 37.14 9.65 10.63
CA CYS A 17 37.64 8.30 10.88
C CYS A 17 38.46 7.82 9.67
N LEU A 18 39.78 7.77 9.82
CA LEU A 18 40.71 7.12 8.90
C LEU A 18 40.96 5.70 9.41
N LEU A 19 40.73 4.68 8.57
CA LEU A 19 41.22 3.33 8.79
C LEU A 19 42.26 3.00 7.72
N THR A 20 43.50 2.76 8.11
CA THR A 20 44.54 2.15 7.26
C THR A 20 45.19 0.95 7.97
N ILE A 21 44.89 -0.23 7.39
CA ILE A 21 45.65 -1.47 7.15
C ILE A 21 46.79 -1.87 8.12
N ALA A 22 46.75 -3.12 8.57
CA ALA A 22 47.95 -3.94 8.76
C ALA A 22 47.72 -5.35 8.19
N SER A 23 48.50 -5.70 7.17
CA SER A 23 48.68 -7.05 6.64
C SER A 23 49.90 -7.66 7.30
N THR A 24 49.78 -8.86 7.85
CA THR A 24 50.93 -9.71 8.21
C THR A 24 50.60 -11.14 7.85
N ALA A 25 51.35 -11.68 6.89
CA ALA A 25 51.38 -13.08 6.55
C ALA A 25 52.20 -13.86 7.61
N ALA A 26 51.74 -15.07 7.95
CA ALA A 26 52.58 -16.10 8.54
C ALA A 26 52.11 -17.47 8.02
N VAL A 27 53.09 -18.27 7.58
CA VAL A 27 52.97 -19.63 7.06
C VAL A 27 53.02 -20.62 8.24
N GLY A 28 52.22 -21.68 8.16
CA GLY A 28 52.34 -22.86 9.00
C GLY A 28 51.63 -24.03 8.36
N ASP A 29 52.41 -25.01 7.88
CA ASP A 29 51.96 -26.35 7.51
C ASP A 29 51.45 -27.08 8.77
N ASP A 30 50.25 -27.65 8.71
CA ASP A 30 50.03 -28.98 9.28
C ASP A 30 48.77 -29.63 8.69
N ALA A 31 48.91 -30.89 8.30
CA ALA A 31 47.89 -31.68 7.64
C ALA A 31 46.85 -32.19 8.64
N ALA A 32 45.60 -31.76 8.49
CA ALA A 32 44.46 -32.38 9.13
C ALA A 32 43.25 -32.41 8.18
N THR A 33 42.86 -33.62 7.80
CA THR A 33 41.66 -33.94 7.03
C THR A 33 40.39 -33.58 7.80
N VAL A 34 39.56 -32.67 7.25
CA VAL A 34 38.19 -32.42 7.72
C VAL A 34 37.21 -32.43 6.54
N SER A 35 36.15 -33.21 6.73
CA SER A 35 35.01 -33.52 5.86
C SER A 35 34.27 -32.30 5.28
N PRO A 36 33.64 -32.40 4.08
CA PRO A 36 32.83 -31.32 3.53
C PRO A 36 31.55 -31.11 4.36
N SER A 37 31.34 -29.87 4.82
CA SER A 37 30.09 -29.40 5.44
C SER A 37 29.02 -29.17 4.36
N PRO A 38 27.76 -29.57 4.57
CA PRO A 38 26.70 -29.35 3.60
C PRO A 38 26.17 -27.91 3.65
N ASP A 39 25.82 -27.40 2.46
CA ASP A 39 24.90 -26.30 2.16
C ASP A 39 25.07 -24.96 2.90
N VAL A 40 25.76 -24.04 2.22
CA VAL A 40 25.45 -22.61 2.32
C VAL A 40 24.10 -22.41 1.64
N THR A 41 23.03 -22.35 2.42
CA THR A 41 21.73 -21.90 1.92
C THR A 41 21.86 -20.41 1.57
N THR A 42 21.99 -20.10 0.29
CA THR A 42 21.84 -18.74 -0.24
C THR A 42 20.45 -18.22 0.13
N GLN A 43 20.38 -17.38 1.16
CA GLN A 43 19.21 -16.58 1.47
C GLN A 43 19.00 -15.59 0.31
N ALA A 44 17.89 -15.76 -0.43
CA ALA A 44 17.55 -14.89 -1.54
C ALA A 44 17.37 -13.45 -1.03
N ASP A 45 18.18 -12.54 -1.58
CA ASP A 45 18.01 -11.09 -1.49
C ASP A 45 16.63 -10.73 -2.07
N PRO A 46 15.82 -9.82 -1.47
CA PRO A 46 14.60 -9.34 -2.10
C PRO A 46 14.99 -8.71 -3.43
N GLN A 47 14.63 -9.37 -4.54
CA GLN A 47 15.05 -9.00 -5.89
C GLN A 47 14.81 -7.51 -6.15
N SER A 48 15.89 -6.73 -6.14
CA SER A 48 15.94 -5.43 -6.80
C SER A 48 15.91 -5.69 -8.30
N LYS A 49 14.71 -5.71 -8.89
CA LYS A 49 14.57 -5.62 -10.36
C LYS A 49 15.20 -4.28 -10.79
N THR A 50 16.25 -4.35 -11.60
CA THR A 50 16.85 -3.18 -12.26
C THR A 50 15.85 -2.49 -13.18
N GLN A 51 16.08 -1.19 -13.41
CA GLN A 51 15.19 -0.13 -13.94
C GLN A 51 14.66 -0.30 -15.40
N SER A 52 14.33 -1.51 -15.84
CA SER A 52 13.65 -1.80 -17.12
C SER A 52 12.58 -2.89 -17.04
N ASP A 53 12.39 -3.54 -15.89
CA ASP A 53 11.48 -4.68 -15.80
C ASP A 53 10.05 -4.22 -15.52
N THR A 54 9.17 -4.42 -16.50
CA THR A 54 7.73 -4.28 -16.28
C THR A 54 7.25 -5.38 -15.32
N PHE A 55 6.43 -5.03 -14.32
CA PHE A 55 5.81 -6.01 -13.44
C PHE A 55 4.58 -6.65 -14.09
N ALA A 56 4.41 -7.95 -13.88
CA ALA A 56 3.20 -8.68 -14.28
C ALA A 56 2.22 -8.83 -13.10
N ILE A 57 0.94 -9.05 -13.42
CA ILE A 57 -0.07 -9.38 -12.41
C ILE A 57 0.32 -10.70 -11.72
N GLY A 58 0.28 -10.72 -10.39
CA GLY A 58 0.67 -11.85 -9.55
C GLY A 58 2.15 -11.87 -9.14
N GLU A 59 2.99 -10.98 -9.69
CA GLU A 59 4.39 -10.85 -9.28
C GLU A 59 4.53 -10.11 -7.95
N ILE A 60 5.64 -10.35 -7.26
CA ILE A 60 6.03 -9.55 -6.08
C ILE A 60 6.52 -8.18 -6.55
N GLY A 61 5.88 -7.14 -6.04
CA GLY A 61 6.23 -5.75 -6.28
C GLY A 61 7.40 -5.28 -5.41
N PRO A 62 7.89 -4.05 -5.63
CA PRO A 62 9.09 -3.53 -4.99
C PRO A 62 8.96 -3.35 -3.47
N ALA A 63 7.74 -3.33 -2.92
CA ALA A 63 7.50 -3.25 -1.48
C ALA A 63 7.18 -4.62 -0.84
N GLY A 64 7.34 -5.72 -1.59
CA GLY A 64 7.01 -7.08 -1.13
C GLY A 64 5.50 -7.39 -1.18
N GLY A 65 4.69 -6.50 -1.75
CA GLY A 65 3.28 -6.77 -2.05
C GLY A 65 3.12 -7.61 -3.31
N VAL A 66 1.89 -8.00 -3.62
CA VAL A 66 1.58 -8.70 -4.89
C VAL A 66 0.94 -7.70 -5.86
N VAL A 67 1.46 -7.60 -7.08
CA VAL A 67 0.91 -6.73 -8.12
C VAL A 67 -0.43 -7.28 -8.58
N PHE A 68 -1.51 -6.51 -8.38
CA PHE A 68 -2.88 -6.93 -8.75
C PHE A 68 -3.47 -6.10 -9.88
N TYR A 69 -2.84 -5.00 -10.25
CA TYR A 69 -3.29 -4.10 -11.31
C TYR A 69 -2.11 -3.52 -12.08
N VAL A 70 -2.27 -3.48 -13.41
CA VAL A 70 -1.29 -2.92 -14.35
C VAL A 70 -2.01 -2.00 -15.34
N ASN A 71 -1.49 -0.79 -15.53
CA ASN A 71 -1.96 0.14 -16.55
C ASN A 71 -0.81 0.62 -17.43
N LYS A 72 -0.78 0.14 -18.68
CA LYS A 72 0.28 0.49 -19.65
C LYS A 72 0.35 1.99 -19.96
N LYS A 73 -0.77 2.72 -19.90
CA LYS A 73 -0.82 4.17 -20.15
C LYS A 73 -0.38 5.00 -18.94
N GLY A 74 -0.33 4.38 -17.76
CA GLY A 74 -0.06 5.04 -16.50
C GLY A 74 -1.26 5.84 -15.98
N PHE A 75 -1.19 6.20 -14.70
CA PHE A 75 -2.18 7.00 -13.99
C PHE A 75 -1.51 7.94 -12.99
N LYS A 76 -2.21 9.01 -12.62
CA LYS A 76 -1.74 9.95 -11.62
C LYS A 76 -1.78 9.30 -10.24
N CYS A 77 -0.82 9.61 -9.39
CA CYS A 77 -0.73 9.04 -8.05
C CYS A 77 0.02 10.00 -7.10
N GLY A 78 0.36 9.52 -5.91
CA GLY A 78 1.10 10.29 -4.90
C GLY A 78 0.25 11.36 -4.19
N GLU A 79 0.87 12.10 -3.27
CA GLU A 79 0.17 13.00 -2.33
C GLU A 79 -0.69 14.05 -3.04
N LYS A 80 -0.18 14.56 -4.16
CA LYS A 80 -0.83 15.61 -4.93
C LYS A 80 -1.67 15.07 -6.09
N PHE A 81 -1.71 13.76 -6.30
CA PHE A 81 -2.38 13.10 -7.43
C PHE A 81 -1.95 13.71 -8.78
N THR A 82 -0.68 13.51 -9.14
CA THR A 82 -0.05 14.15 -10.31
C THR A 82 0.59 13.12 -11.23
N SER A 83 0.96 13.56 -12.44
CA SER A 83 1.69 12.76 -13.41
C SER A 83 3.18 12.59 -13.11
N THR A 84 3.64 13.10 -11.97
CA THR A 84 4.99 12.92 -11.43
C THR A 84 4.94 12.37 -10.01
N GLY A 85 3.82 11.75 -9.63
CA GLY A 85 3.56 11.31 -8.27
C GLY A 85 4.08 9.91 -7.95
N SER A 86 4.61 9.17 -8.93
CA SER A 86 5.23 7.87 -8.65
C SER A 86 6.47 8.06 -7.76
N PRO A 87 6.77 7.11 -6.86
CA PRO A 87 7.99 7.10 -6.05
C PRO A 87 9.28 7.16 -6.88
N THR A 88 9.25 6.72 -8.13
CA THR A 88 10.39 6.79 -9.07
C THR A 88 10.32 8.00 -10.01
N GLY A 89 9.32 8.87 -9.84
CA GLY A 89 9.01 9.96 -10.76
C GLY A 89 8.11 9.51 -11.92
N GLY A 90 7.37 10.45 -12.51
CA GLY A 90 6.41 10.14 -13.58
C GLY A 90 5.06 9.58 -13.08
N LEU A 91 4.36 8.91 -13.99
CA LEU A 91 3.07 8.25 -13.72
C LEU A 91 3.29 6.94 -12.97
N CYS A 92 2.33 6.55 -12.13
CA CYS A 92 2.29 5.18 -11.64
C CYS A 92 1.71 4.27 -12.72
N HIS A 93 2.16 3.02 -12.74
CA HIS A 93 1.70 2.00 -13.67
C HIS A 93 1.14 0.76 -12.98
N TYR A 94 1.43 0.59 -11.69
CA TYR A 94 1.15 -0.63 -10.94
C TYR A 94 0.43 -0.34 -9.64
N LEU A 95 -0.41 -1.27 -9.20
CA LEU A 95 -0.84 -1.36 -7.80
C LEU A 95 -0.42 -2.71 -7.23
N GLU A 96 0.20 -2.68 -6.06
CA GLU A 96 0.48 -3.88 -5.25
C GLU A 96 -0.33 -3.88 -3.96
N VAL A 97 -0.74 -5.06 -3.51
CA VAL A 97 -1.50 -5.27 -2.28
C VAL A 97 -0.59 -5.85 -1.20
N ALA A 98 -0.78 -5.42 0.05
CA ALA A 98 -0.04 -5.95 1.18
C ALA A 98 -0.25 -7.48 1.32
N PRO A 99 0.81 -8.25 1.61
CA PRO A 99 0.73 -9.71 1.72
C PRO A 99 -0.20 -10.15 2.86
N ASN A 100 -0.58 -11.43 2.85
CA ASN A 100 -1.27 -12.04 3.99
C ASN A 100 -0.44 -11.85 5.28
N GLY A 101 -1.11 -11.57 6.40
CA GLY A 101 -0.42 -11.36 7.67
C GLY A 101 0.31 -10.03 7.81
N TRP A 102 0.07 -9.03 6.95
CA TRP A 102 0.66 -7.68 7.05
C TRP A 102 0.45 -7.02 8.42
N ASN A 103 -0.57 -7.44 9.17
CA ASN A 103 -0.92 -6.99 10.51
C ASN A 103 -0.83 -8.08 11.59
N THR A 104 -0.08 -9.16 11.36
CA THR A 104 -0.05 -10.39 12.18
C THR A 104 -1.42 -11.09 12.25
N GLY A 105 -1.66 -12.06 11.37
CA GLY A 105 -2.89 -12.85 11.33
C GLY A 105 -3.82 -12.46 10.17
N ILE A 106 -5.14 -12.61 10.40
CA ILE A 106 -6.15 -12.16 9.43
C ILE A 106 -6.20 -10.63 9.37
N ASP A 107 -6.74 -10.09 8.29
CA ASP A 107 -6.94 -8.66 8.16
C ASP A 107 -7.68 -8.08 9.38
N PRO A 108 -7.26 -6.90 9.88
CA PRO A 108 -7.87 -6.32 11.05
C PRO A 108 -9.15 -5.57 10.66
N ARG A 109 -10.14 -5.60 11.53
CA ARG A 109 -11.27 -4.69 11.45
C ARG A 109 -10.90 -3.35 12.08
N LYS A 110 -11.20 -2.25 11.40
CA LYS A 110 -10.93 -0.88 11.86
C LYS A 110 -12.15 -0.02 11.69
N LEU A 111 -12.33 0.96 12.58
CA LEU A 111 -13.26 2.06 12.34
C LEU A 111 -12.77 2.88 11.14
N TRP A 112 -13.68 3.46 10.37
CA TRP A 112 -13.23 4.36 9.30
C TRP A 112 -12.68 5.68 9.84
N ALA A 113 -13.32 6.23 10.88
CA ALA A 113 -12.88 7.44 11.54
C ALA A 113 -13.06 7.40 13.08
N VAL A 114 -12.23 8.19 13.77
CA VAL A 114 -12.39 8.43 15.22
C VAL A 114 -13.71 9.11 15.52
N LYS A 115 -14.24 8.92 16.74
CA LYS A 115 -15.60 9.35 17.13
C LYS A 115 -15.94 10.81 16.77
N SER A 116 -15.00 11.74 17.00
CA SER A 116 -15.19 13.16 16.70
C SER A 116 -15.29 13.51 15.20
N LYS A 117 -14.95 12.57 14.31
CA LYS A 117 -14.91 12.75 12.85
C LYS A 117 -15.92 11.89 12.08
N GLN A 118 -16.62 10.96 12.74
CA GLN A 118 -17.58 10.04 12.12
C GLN A 118 -18.81 10.71 11.47
N SER A 119 -19.03 12.00 11.69
CA SER A 119 -20.11 12.78 11.07
C SER A 119 -19.58 14.03 10.35
N LYS A 120 -18.33 14.02 9.91
CA LYS A 120 -17.66 15.15 9.26
C LYS A 120 -17.08 14.71 7.92
N ASP A 121 -17.30 15.51 6.90
CA ASP A 121 -16.65 15.33 5.60
C ASP A 121 -15.13 15.57 5.72
N VAL A 122 -14.37 14.80 4.95
CA VAL A 122 -12.92 14.98 4.78
C VAL A 122 -12.71 15.87 3.55
N ALA A 123 -12.15 17.05 3.77
CA ALA A 123 -11.88 18.01 2.69
C ALA A 123 -11.03 17.38 1.58
N GLY A 124 -11.50 17.47 0.33
CA GLY A 124 -10.82 16.91 -0.84
C GLY A 124 -11.01 15.40 -1.05
N VAL A 125 -11.80 14.73 -0.19
CA VAL A 125 -12.20 13.32 -0.33
C VAL A 125 -13.73 13.19 -0.43
N ALA A 126 -14.46 14.13 0.17
CA ALA A 126 -15.92 14.18 0.19
C ALA A 126 -16.55 14.09 -1.21
N GLY A 127 -17.60 13.26 -1.32
CA GLY A 127 -18.24 12.96 -2.59
C GLY A 127 -17.38 12.13 -3.54
N GLY A 128 -16.25 11.59 -3.06
CA GLY A 128 -15.41 10.67 -3.78
C GLY A 128 -15.99 9.24 -3.79
N GLY A 129 -15.52 8.43 -4.71
CA GLY A 129 -16.06 7.11 -5.00
C GLY A 129 -16.81 7.06 -6.32
N PRO A 130 -17.36 5.89 -6.64
CA PRO A 130 -18.05 5.65 -7.90
C PRO A 130 -19.28 6.54 -8.04
N GLU A 131 -19.63 6.82 -9.30
CA GLU A 131 -20.88 7.47 -9.63
C GLU A 131 -22.05 6.52 -9.27
N VAL A 132 -23.03 7.04 -8.53
CA VAL A 132 -24.28 6.33 -8.24
C VAL A 132 -25.32 6.75 -9.26
N ARG A 133 -25.63 5.86 -10.20
CA ARG A 133 -26.67 6.08 -11.20
C ARG A 133 -27.97 5.45 -10.75
N ILE A 134 -29.01 6.25 -10.63
CA ILE A 134 -30.34 5.80 -10.26
C ILE A 134 -31.22 5.87 -11.51
N THR A 135 -31.78 4.74 -11.91
CA THR A 135 -32.89 4.65 -12.88
C THR A 135 -34.14 4.14 -12.16
N PRO A 136 -35.35 4.33 -12.73
CA PRO A 136 -36.56 3.75 -12.15
C PRO A 136 -36.48 2.23 -11.95
N GLU A 137 -35.66 1.53 -12.75
CA GLU A 137 -35.53 0.08 -12.78
C GLU A 137 -34.33 -0.45 -11.98
N SER A 138 -33.30 0.37 -11.70
CA SER A 138 -32.13 -0.06 -10.93
C SER A 138 -31.30 1.10 -10.36
N THR A 139 -30.61 0.85 -9.24
CA THR A 139 -29.47 1.67 -8.82
C THR A 139 -28.18 0.95 -9.20
N ARG A 140 -27.33 1.62 -9.98
CA ARG A 140 -26.06 1.08 -10.48
C ARG A 140 -24.88 1.89 -9.96
N ILE A 141 -23.89 1.20 -9.44
CA ILE A 141 -22.60 1.77 -9.08
C ILE A 141 -21.67 1.73 -10.29
N VAL A 142 -21.04 2.85 -10.63
CA VAL A 142 -20.14 2.99 -11.78
C VAL A 142 -18.77 3.47 -11.30
N ASN A 143 -17.79 2.56 -11.30
CA ASN A 143 -16.39 2.89 -11.00
C ASN A 143 -15.79 3.75 -12.13
N SER A 144 -14.74 4.52 -11.83
CA SER A 144 -14.08 5.37 -12.83
C SER A 144 -12.57 5.20 -12.78
N SER A 145 -11.94 5.11 -13.95
CA SER A 145 -10.47 5.08 -14.07
C SER A 145 -9.80 6.34 -13.51
N SER A 146 -10.53 7.46 -13.40
CA SER A 146 -10.04 8.68 -12.76
C SER A 146 -9.80 8.53 -11.25
N GLU A 147 -10.31 7.47 -10.63
CA GLU A 147 -10.13 7.19 -9.21
C GLU A 147 -8.97 6.24 -8.88
N ILE A 148 -8.36 5.64 -9.91
CA ILE A 148 -7.14 4.85 -9.75
C ILE A 148 -5.99 5.80 -9.37
N GLY A 149 -5.26 5.47 -8.31
CA GLY A 149 -4.15 6.26 -7.77
C GLY A 149 -4.54 7.36 -6.78
N LEU A 150 -5.84 7.60 -6.53
CA LEU A 150 -6.30 8.60 -5.56
C LEU A 150 -6.16 8.14 -4.10
N GLY A 151 -6.06 6.84 -3.83
CA GLY A 151 -6.16 6.30 -2.47
C GLY A 151 -5.08 6.84 -1.53
N TYR A 152 -3.88 7.09 -2.06
CA TYR A 152 -2.78 7.71 -1.31
C TYR A 152 -3.15 9.13 -0.84
N LYS A 153 -3.56 10.00 -1.76
CA LYS A 153 -4.02 11.37 -1.46
C LYS A 153 -5.18 11.36 -0.47
N ASN A 154 -6.16 10.48 -0.66
CA ASN A 154 -7.30 10.36 0.24
C ASN A 154 -6.87 9.93 1.65
N SER A 155 -6.04 8.91 1.76
CA SER A 155 -5.54 8.41 3.04
C SER A 155 -4.74 9.48 3.81
N ILE A 156 -3.93 10.27 3.11
CA ILE A 156 -3.24 11.42 3.69
C ILE A 156 -4.22 12.46 4.22
N ALA A 157 -5.26 12.81 3.45
CA ALA A 157 -6.28 13.77 3.90
C ALA A 157 -7.06 13.26 5.12
N ILE A 158 -7.41 11.97 5.16
CA ILE A 158 -8.10 11.34 6.29
C ILE A 158 -7.24 11.39 7.56
N VAL A 159 -5.96 11.03 7.46
CA VAL A 159 -5.02 11.11 8.60
C VAL A 159 -4.83 12.57 9.04
N LYS A 160 -4.62 13.51 8.12
CA LYS A 160 -4.50 14.96 8.41
C LYS A 160 -5.74 15.56 9.07
N GLN A 161 -6.92 14.99 8.86
CA GLN A 161 -8.16 15.40 9.54
C GLN A 161 -8.13 15.11 11.06
N GLY A 162 -7.18 14.30 11.53
CA GLY A 162 -6.98 13.89 12.92
C GLY A 162 -7.34 12.43 13.20
N ASN A 163 -7.30 11.55 12.19
CA ASN A 163 -7.45 10.12 12.39
C ASN A 163 -6.08 9.46 12.63
N ASP A 164 -6.03 8.40 13.43
CA ASP A 164 -4.81 7.74 13.88
C ASP A 164 -4.75 6.25 13.47
N THR A 165 -3.77 5.50 13.97
CA THR A 165 -3.55 4.08 13.64
C THR A 165 -4.65 3.13 14.13
N THR A 166 -5.61 3.62 14.92
CA THR A 166 -6.81 2.88 15.29
C THR A 166 -7.88 2.87 14.19
N THR A 167 -7.74 3.74 13.18
CA THR A 167 -8.67 3.83 12.04
C THR A 167 -8.13 3.18 10.77
N ALA A 168 -9.02 2.97 9.80
CA ALA A 168 -8.74 2.30 8.53
C ALA A 168 -7.55 2.94 7.78
N ALA A 169 -7.66 4.24 7.48
CA ALA A 169 -6.60 4.95 6.77
C ALA A 169 -5.31 5.04 7.59
N GLY A 170 -5.39 5.34 8.89
CA GLY A 170 -4.19 5.47 9.71
C GLY A 170 -3.44 4.14 9.87
N ALA A 171 -4.16 3.02 10.04
CA ALA A 171 -3.55 1.69 10.07
C ALA A 171 -2.89 1.33 8.74
N SER A 172 -3.55 1.61 7.60
CA SER A 172 -2.94 1.37 6.28
C SER A 172 -1.72 2.24 6.04
N ARG A 173 -1.73 3.52 6.46
CA ARG A 173 -0.60 4.44 6.36
C ARG A 173 0.58 4.09 7.28
N ALA A 174 0.31 3.40 8.39
CA ALA A 174 1.33 2.95 9.33
C ALA A 174 2.03 1.65 8.91
N TYR A 175 1.48 0.94 7.92
CA TYR A 175 2.12 -0.25 7.39
C TYR A 175 3.41 0.12 6.63
N GLN A 176 4.51 -0.55 6.94
CA GLN A 176 5.86 -0.27 6.41
C GLN A 176 6.45 -1.47 5.64
N GLY A 177 5.60 -2.26 4.98
CA GLY A 177 6.04 -3.40 4.18
C GLY A 177 7.12 -3.00 3.17
N GLY A 178 8.19 -3.80 3.06
CA GLY A 178 9.32 -3.50 2.17
C GLY A 178 10.09 -2.22 2.52
N SER A 179 10.01 -1.76 3.78
CA SER A 179 10.56 -0.46 4.24
C SER A 179 9.98 0.76 3.52
N MET A 180 8.80 0.60 2.90
CA MET A 180 8.13 1.67 2.17
C MET A 180 7.13 2.39 3.06
N SER A 181 7.07 3.71 2.99
CA SER A 181 6.15 4.53 3.78
C SER A 181 4.89 4.93 3.03
N ASP A 182 4.70 4.47 1.80
CA ASP A 182 3.67 4.94 0.88
C ASP A 182 2.46 3.99 0.73
N TRP A 183 2.27 3.04 1.64
CA TRP A 183 1.07 2.17 1.75
C TRP A 183 -0.20 2.90 2.18
N TYR A 184 -1.33 2.68 1.54
CA TYR A 184 -2.56 3.45 1.78
C TYR A 184 -3.84 2.60 1.75
N LEU A 185 -4.93 3.16 2.28
CA LEU A 185 -6.26 2.58 2.15
C LEU A 185 -6.78 2.85 0.73
N PRO A 186 -7.12 1.83 -0.08
CA PRO A 186 -7.50 2.00 -1.49
C PRO A 186 -8.78 2.81 -1.67
N THR A 187 -8.94 3.49 -2.82
CA THR A 187 -10.26 3.95 -3.26
C THR A 187 -11.18 2.77 -3.56
N LEU A 188 -12.49 3.00 -3.67
CA LEU A 188 -13.40 1.93 -4.05
C LEU A 188 -13.08 1.37 -5.44
N THR A 189 -12.67 2.21 -6.39
CA THR A 189 -12.28 1.77 -7.74
C THR A 189 -10.99 0.92 -7.71
N GLU A 190 -9.99 1.26 -6.90
CA GLU A 190 -8.80 0.43 -6.71
C GLU A 190 -9.14 -0.90 -6.03
N LEU A 191 -10.01 -0.85 -5.01
CA LEU A 191 -10.48 -2.03 -4.29
C LEU A 191 -11.34 -2.95 -5.18
N ASN A 192 -12.06 -2.39 -6.15
CA ASN A 192 -12.77 -3.14 -7.18
C ASN A 192 -11.80 -3.91 -8.10
N GLN A 193 -10.65 -3.32 -8.45
CA GLN A 193 -9.62 -4.06 -9.22
C GLN A 193 -9.01 -5.16 -8.36
N LEU A 194 -8.77 -4.90 -7.07
CA LEU A 194 -8.30 -5.92 -6.13
C LEU A 194 -9.31 -7.08 -6.04
N CYS A 195 -10.61 -6.79 -5.98
CA CYS A 195 -11.65 -7.82 -5.99
C CYS A 195 -11.63 -8.66 -7.27
N LYS A 196 -11.54 -8.02 -8.45
CA LYS A 196 -11.49 -8.77 -9.73
C LYS A 196 -10.29 -9.71 -9.76
N TRP A 197 -9.12 -9.20 -9.42
CA TRP A 197 -7.89 -9.98 -9.35
C TRP A 197 -8.01 -11.13 -8.34
N ALA A 198 -8.41 -10.82 -7.11
CA ALA A 198 -8.51 -11.79 -6.03
C ALA A 198 -9.50 -12.91 -6.33
N ARG A 199 -10.52 -12.62 -7.15
CA ARG A 199 -11.54 -13.60 -7.55
C ARG A 199 -11.26 -14.29 -8.88
N GLY A 200 -10.15 -13.97 -9.55
CA GLY A 200 -9.84 -14.55 -10.86
C GLY A 200 -10.75 -14.05 -11.98
N VAL A 201 -11.38 -12.89 -11.82
CA VAL A 201 -12.28 -12.30 -12.81
C VAL A 201 -11.44 -11.53 -13.85
N PRO A 202 -11.54 -11.86 -15.15
CA PRO A 202 -10.81 -11.14 -16.19
C PRO A 202 -11.15 -9.64 -16.20
N TRP A 203 -10.12 -8.80 -16.29
CA TRP A 203 -10.31 -7.36 -16.44
C TRP A 203 -10.97 -7.04 -17.79
N LYS A 204 -12.04 -6.25 -17.76
CA LYS A 204 -12.73 -5.72 -18.96
C LYS A 204 -12.56 -4.22 -19.09
N SER A 205 -12.77 -3.50 -17.98
CA SER A 205 -12.46 -2.09 -17.82
C SER A 205 -12.39 -1.75 -16.34
N ASP A 206 -11.89 -0.56 -16.00
CA ASP A 206 -11.89 -0.09 -14.61
C ASP A 206 -13.32 0.13 -14.08
N ALA A 207 -14.26 0.48 -14.98
CA ALA A 207 -15.64 0.81 -14.66
C ALA A 207 -16.53 -0.41 -14.35
N THR A 208 -16.20 -1.60 -14.86
CA THR A 208 -16.99 -2.79 -14.56
C THR A 208 -16.86 -3.15 -13.09
N VAL A 209 -17.97 -3.48 -12.44
CA VAL A 209 -17.94 -4.00 -11.06
C VAL A 209 -17.34 -5.41 -11.05
N CYS A 210 -16.67 -5.74 -9.96
CA CYS A 210 -16.28 -7.10 -9.63
C CYS A 210 -17.55 -7.96 -9.53
N ALA A 211 -17.63 -9.03 -10.32
CA ALA A 211 -18.76 -9.94 -10.37
C ALA A 211 -18.29 -11.35 -10.79
N GLY A 212 -18.73 -12.38 -10.05
CA GLY A 212 -18.38 -13.78 -10.31
C GLY A 212 -16.99 -14.17 -9.79
N GLY A 213 -16.45 -15.29 -10.28
CA GLY A 213 -15.16 -15.84 -9.84
C GLY A 213 -15.24 -16.55 -8.49
N LYS A 214 -14.08 -16.87 -7.90
CA LYS A 214 -13.95 -17.47 -6.55
C LYS A 214 -12.80 -16.79 -5.81
N LEU A 215 -13.01 -16.40 -4.55
CA LEU A 215 -12.01 -15.67 -3.77
C LEU A 215 -10.71 -16.47 -3.59
N ASN A 216 -9.58 -15.76 -3.57
CA ASN A 216 -8.22 -16.30 -3.58
C ASN A 216 -7.98 -17.24 -4.77
N SER A 217 -8.41 -16.81 -5.95
CA SER A 217 -8.23 -17.58 -7.18
C SER A 217 -6.75 -17.67 -7.58
N PRO A 218 -6.24 -18.86 -7.95
CA PRO A 218 -4.87 -19.01 -8.46
C PRO A 218 -4.71 -18.43 -9.88
N THR A 219 -5.80 -18.17 -10.63
CA THR A 219 -5.77 -17.75 -12.04
C THR A 219 -4.88 -16.55 -12.33
N TYR A 220 -4.71 -15.64 -11.36
CA TYR A 220 -3.86 -14.46 -11.46
C TYR A 220 -2.90 -14.30 -10.27
N GLY A 221 -2.58 -15.40 -9.57
CA GLY A 221 -1.62 -15.38 -8.45
C GLY A 221 -2.20 -14.92 -7.11
N ALA A 222 -3.52 -14.85 -6.95
CA ALA A 222 -4.15 -14.45 -5.68
C ALA A 222 -4.30 -15.59 -4.66
N GLY A 223 -3.90 -16.82 -4.99
CA GLY A 223 -4.11 -18.01 -4.15
C GLY A 223 -3.61 -17.90 -2.71
N SER A 224 -2.58 -17.09 -2.47
CA SER A 224 -1.92 -16.95 -1.17
C SER A 224 -2.18 -15.60 -0.48
N ILE A 225 -3.04 -14.74 -1.04
CA ILE A 225 -3.24 -13.38 -0.48
C ILE A 225 -4.06 -13.38 0.82
N GLY A 226 -4.84 -14.45 1.05
CA GLY A 226 -5.57 -14.67 2.31
C GLY A 226 -6.69 -13.66 2.55
N LEU A 227 -7.30 -13.11 1.49
CA LEU A 227 -8.51 -12.31 1.64
C LEU A 227 -9.66 -13.21 2.06
N ILE A 228 -10.57 -12.68 2.88
CA ILE A 228 -11.75 -13.41 3.37
C ILE A 228 -13.04 -12.83 2.78
N GLU A 229 -14.11 -13.64 2.75
CA GLU A 229 -15.39 -13.30 2.12
C GLU A 229 -16.22 -12.31 2.94
N THR A 230 -15.82 -11.05 2.93
CA THR A 230 -16.44 -9.98 3.74
C THR A 230 -16.31 -8.61 3.06
N GLY A 231 -16.72 -7.55 3.76
CA GLY A 231 -16.56 -6.17 3.31
C GLY A 231 -15.17 -5.62 3.65
N TYR A 232 -14.63 -4.77 2.77
CA TYR A 232 -13.39 -4.04 3.00
C TYR A 232 -13.60 -2.55 2.81
N PHE A 233 -13.18 -1.74 3.78
CA PHE A 233 -13.28 -0.29 3.67
C PHE A 233 -12.41 0.25 2.53
N SER A 234 -12.92 1.30 1.90
CA SER A 234 -12.15 2.15 0.99
C SER A 234 -11.90 3.54 1.60
N SER A 235 -10.99 4.30 1.01
CA SER A 235 -10.76 5.71 1.27
C SER A 235 -11.73 6.63 0.50
N SER A 236 -12.77 6.09 -0.14
CA SER A 236 -13.77 6.86 -0.86
C SER A 236 -14.91 7.25 0.10
N GLU A 237 -15.06 8.54 0.38
CA GLU A 237 -16.10 9.07 1.25
C GLU A 237 -17.37 9.38 0.47
N ARG A 238 -18.48 8.73 0.83
CA ARG A 238 -19.78 8.96 0.18
C ARG A 238 -20.46 10.21 0.69
N LEU A 239 -20.60 10.31 2.02
CA LEU A 239 -21.22 11.42 2.74
C LEU A 239 -20.54 11.59 4.10
N ALA A 240 -20.86 12.68 4.80
CA ALA A 240 -20.29 12.99 6.11
C ALA A 240 -20.32 11.84 7.13
N LYS A 241 -21.31 10.93 7.03
CA LYS A 241 -21.48 9.77 7.92
C LYS A 241 -21.15 8.42 7.28
N THR A 242 -20.98 8.34 5.96
CA THR A 242 -20.91 7.06 5.24
C THR A 242 -19.78 7.01 4.24
N VAL A 243 -19.25 5.81 4.05
CA VAL A 243 -18.05 5.53 3.27
C VAL A 243 -18.31 4.32 2.39
N TRP A 244 -17.59 4.24 1.28
CA TRP A 244 -17.71 3.11 0.37
C TRP A 244 -16.90 1.91 0.86
N HIS A 245 -17.44 0.70 0.66
CA HIS A 245 -16.74 -0.56 0.86
C HIS A 245 -16.99 -1.53 -0.31
N GLN A 246 -16.13 -2.54 -0.43
CA GLN A 246 -16.23 -3.61 -1.44
C GLN A 246 -16.40 -4.95 -0.72
N PHE A 247 -17.41 -5.73 -1.11
CA PHE A 247 -17.51 -7.13 -0.69
C PHE A 247 -16.68 -8.04 -1.60
N PHE A 248 -15.99 -9.01 -0.99
CA PHE A 248 -15.17 -10.02 -1.66
C PHE A 248 -15.84 -11.42 -1.72
N SER A 249 -17.09 -11.55 -1.27
CA SER A 249 -17.88 -12.79 -1.28
C SER A 249 -18.48 -13.14 -2.65
N ASP A 250 -19.11 -14.31 -2.78
CA ASP A 250 -19.71 -14.76 -4.05
C ASP A 250 -20.83 -13.87 -4.60
N PHE A 251 -21.47 -13.09 -3.72
CA PHE A 251 -22.38 -12.00 -4.09
C PHE A 251 -21.66 -10.66 -4.00
N THR A 252 -20.53 -10.52 -4.71
CA THR A 252 -19.72 -9.30 -4.73
C THR A 252 -20.60 -8.09 -5.03
N ARG A 253 -20.57 -7.11 -4.13
CA ARG A 253 -21.32 -5.86 -4.28
C ARG A 253 -20.49 -4.69 -3.76
N GLN A 254 -20.80 -3.51 -4.26
CA GLN A 254 -20.28 -2.25 -3.76
C GLN A 254 -21.41 -1.55 -3.02
N TRP A 255 -21.14 -1.11 -1.80
CA TRP A 255 -22.14 -0.44 -0.98
C TRP A 255 -21.49 0.57 -0.04
N PHE A 256 -22.33 1.25 0.74
CA PHE A 256 -21.86 2.18 1.75
C PHE A 256 -22.07 1.62 3.15
N GLU A 257 -21.20 2.04 4.05
CA GLU A 257 -21.23 1.68 5.46
C GLU A 257 -20.96 2.93 6.31
N TYR A 258 -21.34 2.91 7.59
CA TYR A 258 -21.11 4.02 8.49
C TYR A 258 -19.64 4.14 8.88
N LYS A 259 -19.17 5.38 9.03
CA LYS A 259 -17.82 5.66 9.54
C LYS A 259 -17.58 5.12 10.96
N ALA A 260 -18.67 4.92 11.71
CA ALA A 260 -18.69 4.38 13.06
C ALA A 260 -18.67 2.85 13.11
N SER A 261 -18.92 2.17 11.99
CA SER A 261 -18.82 0.72 11.90
C SER A 261 -17.35 0.30 11.74
N SER A 262 -17.04 -0.92 12.16
CA SER A 262 -15.74 -1.54 11.92
C SER A 262 -15.82 -2.46 10.72
N GLU A 263 -14.85 -2.39 9.81
CA GLU A 263 -14.77 -3.25 8.63
C GLU A 263 -13.32 -3.64 8.38
N TYR A 264 -13.10 -4.71 7.62
CA TYR A 264 -11.75 -5.16 7.27
C TYR A 264 -11.03 -4.16 6.37
N ILE A 265 -9.71 -4.17 6.43
CA ILE A 265 -8.86 -3.31 5.61
C ILE A 265 -7.68 -4.09 5.06
N ARG A 266 -7.24 -3.71 3.86
CA ARG A 266 -6.03 -4.22 3.24
C ARG A 266 -5.29 -3.06 2.56
N PRO A 267 -4.07 -2.72 3.02
CA PRO A 267 -3.28 -1.66 2.41
C PRO A 267 -2.86 -2.03 0.97
N ILE A 268 -2.81 -1.02 0.11
CA ILE A 268 -2.22 -1.12 -1.22
C ILE A 268 -1.19 -0.01 -1.43
N ARG A 269 -0.42 -0.10 -2.49
CA ARG A 269 0.57 0.90 -2.90
C ARG A 269 0.60 1.04 -4.42
N ALA A 270 0.84 2.26 -4.90
CA ALA A 270 0.99 2.56 -6.32
C ALA A 270 2.45 2.92 -6.62
N PHE A 271 2.95 2.51 -7.79
CA PHE A 271 4.29 2.84 -8.26
C PHE A 271 4.39 2.85 -9.79
#